data_AF-A0A5F2I8Y5-F1
#
_entry.id   AF-A0A5F2I8Y5-F1
#
_cell.length_a   1.000
_cell.length_b   1.000
_cell.length_c   1.000
_cell.angle_alpha   90.00
_cell.angle_beta   90.00
_cell.angle_gamma   90.00
#
_symmetry.space_group_name_H-M   'P 1'
#
loop_
_entity.id
_entity.type
_entity.pdbx_description
1 polymer ?
#
loop_
_entity_poly.entity_id
_entity_poly.type
_entity_poly.pdbx_seq_one_letter_code
_entity_poly.pdbx_strand_id
1 'polypeptide(L)'
;MADDKAKTQRRVYVLPTELVDRMVAYQQEMGLASEVETARRLLDEALKHHDTALSITRRFQDRLKETRLLADIAKDVLIGHPLLSTLRMELDRIEFTLTRGDQITVHADGRATIVDPETSWPRNLDKDGIDRESVLNRDSIRDPGI
;
A
#
# COMPACT_ATOMS: atom_id res chain seq x y z
N MET A 1 20.11 14.13 -18.60
CA MET A 1 20.05 13.28 -17.40
C MET A 1 19.94 14.20 -16.19
N ALA A 2 18.72 14.60 -15.82
CA ALA A 2 18.43 15.40 -14.62
C ALA A 2 16.91 15.57 -14.53
N ASP A 3 16.21 14.76 -13.72
CA ASP A 3 14.94 15.16 -13.07
C ASP A 3 14.40 14.12 -12.05
N ASP A 4 15.30 13.44 -11.32
CA ASP A 4 14.90 12.55 -10.21
C ASP A 4 15.20 13.20 -8.83
N LYS A 5 15.14 14.53 -8.76
CA LYS A 5 15.16 15.24 -7.48
C LYS A 5 13.76 15.17 -6.86
N ALA A 6 13.55 14.11 -6.10
CA ALA A 6 12.67 13.99 -4.95
C ALA A 6 11.68 15.16 -4.75
N LYS A 7 10.43 14.96 -5.18
CA LYS A 7 9.28 15.81 -4.85
C LYS A 7 9.02 15.77 -3.34
N THR A 8 9.84 16.45 -2.55
CA THR A 8 9.66 16.59 -1.11
C THR A 8 8.79 17.82 -0.84
N GLN A 9 7.65 17.63 -0.16
CA GLN A 9 6.77 18.72 0.23
C GLN A 9 6.98 19.02 1.72
N ARG A 10 7.39 20.26 2.04
CA ARG A 10 7.46 20.72 3.43
C ARG A 10 6.08 21.13 3.91
N ARG A 11 5.61 20.54 5.01
CA ARG A 11 4.38 20.93 5.71
C ARG A 11 4.73 21.22 7.17
N VAL A 12 4.10 22.26 7.74
CA VAL A 12 4.29 22.66 9.14
C VAL A 12 3.01 22.32 9.88
N TYR A 13 3.12 21.50 10.92
CA TYR A 13 2.00 21.07 11.76
C TYR A 13 2.25 21.52 13.19
N VAL A 14 1.17 21.87 13.89
CA VAL A 14 1.20 22.10 15.33
C VAL A 14 0.80 20.81 16.01
N LEU A 15 1.69 20.25 16.83
CA LEU A 15 1.48 18.99 17.53
C LEU A 15 1.33 19.26 19.05
N PRO A 16 0.47 18.51 19.75
CA PRO A 16 0.45 18.49 21.21
C PRO A 16 1.84 18.16 21.79
N THR A 17 2.20 18.81 22.89
CA THR A 17 3.48 18.62 23.58
C THR A 17 3.72 17.16 23.97
N GLU A 18 2.68 16.47 24.45
CA GLU A 18 2.78 15.04 24.80
C GLU A 18 3.20 14.15 23.63
N LEU A 19 2.78 14.47 22.39
CA LEU A 19 3.22 13.71 21.21
C LEU A 19 4.69 13.99 20.88
N VAL A 20 5.12 15.24 21.02
CA VAL A 20 6.53 15.60 20.81
C VAL A 20 7.42 14.85 21.80
N ASP A 21 7.04 14.81 23.07
CA ASP A 21 7.79 14.09 24.11
C ASP A 21 7.92 12.60 23.80
N ARG A 22 6.82 11.96 23.34
CA ARG A 22 6.84 10.55 22.91
C ARG A 22 7.72 10.33 21.68
N MET A 23 7.73 11.26 20.73
CA MET A 23 8.60 11.17 19.56
C MET A 23 10.08 11.29 19.92
N VAL A 24 10.43 12.18 20.86
CA VAL A 24 11.80 12.33 21.36
C VAL A 24 12.25 11.07 22.10
N ALA A 25 11.39 10.47 22.93
CA ALA A 25 11.69 9.20 23.59
C ALA A 25 11.98 8.09 22.57
N TYR A 26 11.12 7.94 21.55
CA TYR A 26 11.34 6.97 20.47
C TYR A 26 12.63 7.25 19.68
N GLN A 27 12.96 8.52 19.41
CA GLN A 27 14.22 8.89 18.75
C GLN A 27 15.43 8.39 19.54
N GLN A 28 15.43 8.59 20.87
CA GLN A 28 16.51 8.17 21.75
C GLN A 28 16.64 6.65 21.80
N GLU A 29 15.52 5.93 21.92
CA GLU A 29 15.49 4.47 21.93
C GLU A 29 16.03 3.87 20.62
N MET A 30 15.69 4.47 19.48
CA MET A 30 16.09 3.99 18.16
C MET A 30 17.43 4.57 17.66
N GLY A 31 18.05 5.48 18.41
CA GLY A 31 19.32 6.11 18.04
C GLY A 31 19.27 6.91 16.72
N LEU A 32 18.13 7.54 16.41
CA LEU A 32 17.92 8.22 15.13
C LEU A 32 18.57 9.61 15.09
N ALA A 33 19.16 9.95 13.94
CA ALA A 33 19.99 11.14 13.77
C ALA A 33 19.23 12.48 13.80
N SER A 34 17.92 12.50 13.55
CA SER A 34 17.11 13.72 13.60
C SER A 34 15.64 13.44 13.90
N GLU A 35 14.97 14.42 14.51
CA GLU A 35 13.52 14.39 14.73
C GLU A 35 12.74 14.26 13.42
N VAL A 36 13.26 14.82 12.33
CA VAL A 36 12.65 14.72 10.99
C VAL A 36 12.68 13.28 10.47
N GLU A 37 13.79 12.56 10.70
CA GLU A 37 13.89 11.15 10.35
C GLU A 37 12.94 10.30 11.21
N THR A 38 12.89 10.58 12.51
CA THR A 38 11.96 9.94 13.44
C THR A 38 10.51 10.14 13.01
N ALA A 39 10.13 11.38 12.70
CA ALA A 39 8.80 11.71 12.21
C ALA A 39 8.48 10.96 10.91
N ARG A 40 9.42 10.89 9.96
CA ARG A 40 9.22 10.16 8.70
C ARG A 40 9.01 8.68 8.96
N ARG A 41 9.82 8.06 9.81
CA ARG A 41 9.73 6.63 10.13
C ARG A 41 8.44 6.29 10.86
N LEU A 42 8.06 7.09 11.86
CA LEU A 42 6.80 6.91 12.59
C LEU A 42 5.58 7.10 11.70
N LEU A 43 5.61 8.10 10.80
CA LEU A 43 4.54 8.30 9.82
C LEU A 43 4.47 7.15 8.82
N ASP A 44 5.61 6.68 8.32
CA ASP A 44 5.68 5.53 7.41
C ASP A 44 5.13 4.25 8.07
N GLU A 45 5.52 3.99 9.32
CA GLU A 45 5.04 2.86 10.10
C GLU A 45 3.52 2.98 10.39
N ALA A 46 3.06 4.14 10.84
CA ALA A 46 1.63 4.39 11.06
C ALA A 46 0.81 4.25 9.76
N LEU A 47 1.32 4.75 8.63
CA LEU A 47 0.66 4.60 7.33
C LEU A 47 0.60 3.14 6.90
N LYS A 48 1.65 2.33 7.12
CA LYS A 48 1.64 0.89 6.86
C LYS A 48 0.62 0.14 7.72
N HIS A 49 0.37 0.60 8.95
CA HIS A 49 -0.69 0.04 9.80
C HIS A 49 -2.10 0.40 9.31
N HIS A 50 -2.26 1.52 8.62
CA HIS A 50 -3.51 1.97 8.02
C HIS A 50 -3.68 1.58 6.54
N ASP A 51 -2.67 0.94 5.94
CA ASP A 51 -2.75 0.47 4.57
C ASP A 51 -3.91 -0.54 4.41
N THR A 52 -4.56 -0.49 3.26
CA THR A 52 -5.68 -1.36 2.88
C THR A 52 -5.19 -2.38 1.87
N ALA A 53 -5.90 -3.50 1.72
CA ALA A 53 -5.59 -4.48 0.66
C ALA A 53 -5.44 -3.81 -0.71
N LEU A 54 -6.27 -2.81 -1.00
CA LEU A 54 -6.20 -2.05 -2.25
C LEU A 54 -4.92 -1.20 -2.36
N SER A 55 -4.53 -0.47 -1.30
CA SER A 55 -3.33 0.39 -1.36
C SER A 55 -2.04 -0.43 -1.46
N ILE A 56 -1.96 -1.57 -0.76
CA ILE A 56 -0.84 -2.51 -0.86
C ILE A 56 -0.75 -3.08 -2.26
N THR A 57 -1.88 -3.52 -2.82
CA THR A 57 -1.94 -4.10 -4.18
C THR A 57 -1.54 -3.08 -5.24
N ARG A 58 -2.00 -1.83 -5.13
CA ARG A 58 -1.60 -0.75 -6.04
C ARG A 58 -0.10 -0.47 -5.97
N ARG A 59 0.45 -0.37 -4.76
CA ARG A 59 1.90 -0.17 -4.58
C ARG A 59 2.69 -1.33 -5.21
N PHE A 60 2.19 -2.55 -5.07
CA PHE A 60 2.79 -3.72 -5.72
C PHE A 60 2.74 -3.61 -7.26
N GLN A 61 1.59 -3.26 -7.84
CA GLN A 61 1.42 -3.09 -9.28
C GLN A 61 2.27 -1.94 -9.85
N ASP A 62 2.40 -0.83 -9.13
CA ASP A 62 3.25 0.28 -9.53
C ASP A 62 4.72 -0.14 -9.58
N ARG A 63 5.20 -0.89 -8.58
CA ARG A 63 6.55 -1.48 -8.57
C ARG A 63 6.76 -2.51 -9.67
N LEU A 64 5.72 -3.24 -10.05
CA LEU A 64 5.78 -4.21 -11.15
C LEU A 64 5.96 -3.54 -12.53
N LYS A 65 5.51 -2.28 -12.68
CA LYS A 65 5.77 -1.49 -13.88
C LYS A 65 7.25 -1.10 -14.00
N GLU A 66 7.92 -0.89 -12.87
CA GLU A 66 9.34 -0.54 -12.79
C GLU A 66 10.25 -1.77 -12.90
N THR A 67 9.89 -2.86 -12.21
CA THR A 67 10.68 -4.09 -12.11
C THR A 67 9.84 -5.28 -12.56
N ARG A 68 10.31 -6.10 -13.50
CA ARG A 68 9.53 -7.26 -14.02
C ARG A 68 9.64 -8.54 -13.17
N LEU A 69 10.38 -8.50 -12.07
CA LEU A 69 10.64 -9.66 -11.21
C LEU A 69 9.71 -9.63 -9.99
N LEU A 70 8.73 -10.52 -9.99
CA LEU A 70 7.74 -10.70 -8.92
C LEU A 70 8.39 -10.91 -7.53
N ALA A 71 9.45 -11.70 -7.47
CA ALA A 71 10.16 -12.00 -6.23
C ALA A 71 10.81 -10.75 -5.58
N ASP A 72 11.41 -9.87 -6.39
CA ASP A 72 12.07 -8.67 -5.88
C ASP A 72 11.04 -7.67 -5.34
N ILE A 73 9.89 -7.55 -6.00
CA ILE A 73 8.81 -6.68 -5.54
C ILE A 73 8.17 -7.20 -4.26
N ALA A 74 7.96 -8.52 -4.14
CA ALA A 74 7.46 -9.11 -2.90
C ALA A 74 8.42 -8.80 -1.74
N LYS A 75 9.73 -8.84 -2.00
CA LYS A 75 10.74 -8.47 -1.00
C LYS A 75 10.72 -6.99 -0.62
N ASP A 76 10.48 -6.09 -1.56
CA ASP A 76 10.43 -4.64 -1.30
C ASP A 76 9.12 -4.20 -0.62
N VAL A 77 7.98 -4.77 -1.06
CA VAL A 77 6.64 -4.28 -0.70
C VAL A 77 5.99 -5.09 0.43
N LEU A 78 6.16 -6.42 0.42
CA LEU A 78 5.42 -7.33 1.31
C LEU A 78 6.27 -7.76 2.51
N ILE A 79 7.55 -8.05 2.32
CA ILE A 79 8.42 -8.50 3.42
C ILE A 79 8.60 -7.36 4.44
N GLY A 80 8.15 -7.61 5.68
CA GLY A 80 8.16 -6.61 6.76
C GLY A 80 6.91 -5.75 6.84
N HIS A 81 5.88 -6.02 6.02
CA HIS A 81 4.59 -5.33 6.14
C HIS A 81 3.82 -5.85 7.36
N PRO A 82 3.35 -4.98 8.29
CA PRO A 82 2.74 -5.41 9.55
C PRO A 82 1.40 -6.14 9.37
N LEU A 83 0.73 -5.88 8.23
CA LEU A 83 -0.53 -6.53 7.88
C LEU A 83 -0.35 -7.84 7.11
N LEU A 84 0.86 -8.27 6.77
CA LEU A 84 1.06 -9.52 6.04
C LEU A 84 0.97 -10.72 7.00
N SER A 85 0.12 -11.69 6.68
CA SER A 85 0.01 -12.95 7.43
C SER A 85 0.71 -14.10 6.72
N THR A 86 0.43 -14.28 5.43
CA THR A 86 1.01 -15.35 4.62
C THR A 86 1.44 -14.83 3.25
N LEU A 87 2.49 -15.43 2.71
CA LEU A 87 3.01 -15.13 1.37
C LEU A 87 3.34 -16.45 0.69
N ARG A 88 2.79 -16.65 -0.51
CA ARG A 88 3.06 -17.78 -1.39
C ARG A 88 3.47 -17.24 -2.75
N MET A 89 4.63 -17.66 -3.20
CA MET A 89 5.16 -17.27 -4.50
C MET A 89 5.11 -18.45 -5.46
N GLU A 90 4.54 -18.23 -6.64
CA GLU A 90 4.54 -19.17 -7.76
C GLU A 90 5.26 -18.54 -8.96
N LEU A 91 5.42 -19.29 -10.05
CA LEU A 91 6.18 -18.81 -11.23
C LEU A 91 5.51 -17.61 -11.93
N ASP A 92 4.19 -17.58 -11.96
CA ASP A 92 3.39 -16.62 -12.72
C ASP A 92 2.50 -15.73 -11.85
N ARG A 93 2.48 -15.96 -10.53
CA ARG A 93 1.68 -15.21 -9.57
C ARG A 93 2.25 -15.22 -8.16
N ILE A 94 1.84 -14.23 -7.38
CA ILE A 94 2.05 -14.17 -5.94
C ILE A 94 0.69 -14.12 -5.27
N GLU A 95 0.53 -14.93 -4.24
CA GLU A 95 -0.65 -14.95 -3.39
C GLU A 95 -0.22 -14.54 -1.98
N PHE A 96 -0.93 -13.59 -1.38
CA PHE A 96 -0.68 -13.21 0.00
C PHE A 96 -1.98 -12.91 0.73
N THR A 97 -1.99 -13.21 2.03
CA THR A 97 -3.13 -12.95 2.90
C THR A 97 -2.75 -11.91 3.93
N LEU A 98 -3.64 -10.94 4.16
CA LEU A 98 -3.48 -9.95 5.22
C LEU A 98 -4.02 -10.46 6.55
N THR A 99 -3.59 -9.88 7.66
CA THR A 99 -4.03 -10.21 9.02
C THR A 99 -5.53 -10.02 9.24
N ARG A 100 -6.20 -9.22 8.41
CA ARG A 100 -7.65 -9.04 8.41
C ARG A 100 -8.42 -10.12 7.65
N GLY A 101 -7.71 -11.03 6.97
CA GLY A 101 -8.29 -12.13 6.18
C GLY A 101 -8.43 -11.84 4.69
N ASP A 102 -8.11 -10.62 4.22
CA ASP A 102 -8.08 -10.30 2.79
C ASP A 102 -7.08 -11.20 2.07
N GLN A 103 -7.52 -11.88 1.02
CA GLN A 103 -6.66 -12.68 0.16
C GLN A 103 -6.41 -11.96 -1.15
N ILE A 104 -5.14 -11.75 -1.49
CA ILE A 104 -4.72 -11.02 -2.68
C ILE A 104 -3.91 -11.96 -3.57
N THR A 105 -4.25 -11.96 -4.86
CA THR A 105 -3.50 -12.65 -5.90
C THR A 105 -3.04 -11.62 -6.92
N VAL A 106 -1.74 -11.54 -7.19
CA VAL A 106 -1.16 -10.67 -8.22
C VAL A 106 -0.44 -11.53 -9.25
N HIS A 107 -0.77 -11.34 -10.53
CA HIS A 107 -0.17 -12.05 -11.65
C HIS A 107 1.01 -11.28 -12.25
N ALA A 108 1.91 -11.99 -12.93
CA ALA A 108 3.07 -11.39 -13.61
C ALA A 108 2.69 -10.39 -14.72
N ASP A 109 1.46 -10.46 -15.24
CA ASP A 109 0.91 -9.51 -16.23
C ASP A 109 0.38 -8.21 -15.60
N GLY A 110 0.45 -8.11 -14.27
CA GLY A 110 0.02 -6.97 -13.49
C GLY A 110 -1.44 -6.96 -13.09
N ARG A 111 -2.26 -7.93 -13.50
CA ARG A 111 -3.62 -8.07 -12.96
C ARG A 111 -3.57 -8.53 -11.51
N ALA A 112 -4.50 -8.04 -10.72
CA ALA A 112 -4.64 -8.47 -9.33
C ALA A 112 -6.09 -8.73 -8.96
N THR A 113 -6.32 -9.67 -8.06
CA THR A 113 -7.63 -9.97 -7.49
C THR A 113 -7.54 -9.86 -5.98
N ILE A 114 -8.47 -9.13 -5.37
CA ILE A 114 -8.61 -9.00 -3.92
C ILE A 114 -9.91 -9.67 -3.52
N VAL A 115 -9.85 -10.67 -2.65
CA VAL A 115 -11.00 -11.35 -2.06
C VAL A 115 -11.07 -10.96 -0.59
N ASP A 116 -12.10 -10.20 -0.26
CA ASP A 116 -12.39 -9.78 1.11
C ASP A 116 -13.22 -10.88 1.81
N PRO A 117 -12.87 -11.29 3.05
CA PRO A 117 -13.53 -12.39 3.74
C PRO A 117 -14.99 -12.09 4.09
N GLU A 118 -15.37 -10.82 4.29
CA GLU A 118 -16.73 -10.44 4.69
C GLU A 118 -17.69 -10.43 3.50
N THR A 119 -17.21 -9.97 2.34
CA THR A 119 -18.06 -9.88 1.16
C THR A 119 -17.99 -11.14 0.30
N SER A 120 -16.86 -11.86 0.28
CA SER A 120 -16.61 -12.98 -0.64
C SER A 120 -16.74 -12.62 -2.13
N TRP A 121 -16.88 -11.33 -2.46
CA TRP A 121 -16.91 -10.83 -3.83
C TRP A 121 -15.47 -10.44 -4.25
N PRO A 122 -14.90 -11.09 -5.28
CA PRO A 122 -13.58 -10.72 -5.76
C PRO A 122 -13.61 -9.34 -6.42
N ARG A 123 -12.69 -8.47 -6.03
CA ARG A 123 -12.41 -7.22 -6.73
C ARG A 123 -11.27 -7.43 -7.71
N ASN A 124 -11.55 -7.28 -9.00
CA ASN A 124 -10.57 -7.48 -10.07
C ASN A 124 -9.95 -6.15 -10.47
N LEU A 125 -8.66 -6.00 -10.19
CA LEU A 125 -7.86 -4.86 -10.57
C LEU A 125 -7.16 -5.15 -11.89
N ASP A 126 -7.29 -4.23 -12.84
CA ASP A 126 -6.46 -4.27 -14.04
C ASP A 126 -4.99 -3.92 -13.70
N LYS A 127 -4.12 -3.98 -14.71
CA LYS A 127 -2.69 -3.65 -14.60
C LYS A 127 -2.38 -2.22 -14.11
N ASP A 128 -3.39 -1.35 -14.09
CA ASP A 128 -3.29 0.03 -13.65
C ASP A 128 -3.91 0.24 -12.25
N GLY A 129 -4.32 -0.84 -11.58
CA GLY A 129 -4.91 -0.79 -10.24
C GLY A 129 -6.31 -0.18 -10.22
N ILE A 130 -6.98 -0.22 -11.38
CA ILE A 130 -8.37 0.23 -11.57
C ILE A 130 -9.27 -0.99 -11.54
N ASP A 131 -10.23 -0.96 -10.63
CA ASP A 131 -11.34 -1.91 -10.62
C ASP A 131 -12.35 -1.47 -11.69
N ARG A 132 -12.36 -2.13 -12.86
CA ARG A 132 -13.24 -1.74 -13.97
C ARG A 132 -14.69 -2.13 -13.75
N GLU A 133 -14.98 -3.10 -12.87
CA GLU A 133 -16.35 -3.52 -12.56
C GLU A 133 -17.08 -2.46 -11.71
N SER A 134 -16.37 -1.74 -10.83
CA SER A 134 -16.97 -0.63 -10.07
C SER A 134 -17.13 0.68 -10.86
N VAL A 135 -16.45 0.84 -12.00
CA VAL A 135 -16.62 2.01 -12.89
C VAL A 135 -17.90 1.89 -13.72
N LEU A 136 -18.24 0.68 -14.20
CA LEU A 136 -19.45 0.45 -15.00
C LEU A 136 -20.76 0.63 -14.22
N ASN A 137 -20.72 0.55 -12.88
CA ASN A 137 -21.93 0.69 -12.06
C ASN A 137 -22.21 2.13 -11.60
N ARG A 138 -21.30 3.09 -11.86
CA ARG A 138 -21.53 4.52 -11.54
C ARG A 138 -22.22 5.30 -12.65
N ASP A 139 -22.11 4.86 -13.90
CA ASP A 139 -22.77 5.52 -15.04
C ASP A 139 -24.23 5.08 -15.26
N SER A 140 -24.71 4.02 -14.60
CA SER A 140 -26.12 3.58 -14.72
C SER A 140 -27.11 4.30 -13.79
N ILE A 141 -26.68 5.26 -12.94
CA ILE A 141 -27.57 5.95 -11.96
C ILE A 141 -27.62 7.48 -12.19
N ARG A 142 -27.16 7.99 -13.34
CA ARG A 142 -27.37 9.40 -13.72
C ARG A 142 -27.60 9.51 -15.22
N ASP A 143 -28.86 9.51 -15.67
CA ASP A 143 -29.60 10.70 -16.11
C ASP A 143 -31.02 10.32 -16.63
N PRO A 144 -31.92 11.25 -17.01
CA PRO A 144 -33.17 11.50 -16.28
C PRO A 144 -34.43 11.37 -17.16
N GLY A 145 -35.60 11.42 -16.52
CA GLY A 145 -36.88 11.63 -17.21
C GLY A 145 -37.91 10.58 -16.82
N ILE A 146 -38.85 10.94 -15.94
CA ILE A 146 -40.15 11.57 -16.28
C ILE A 146 -40.54 12.45 -15.08
#